data_AF-A0A2H4I9J9-F1
#
_entry.id   AF-A0A2H4I9J9-F1
#
_cell.length_a   1.000
_cell.length_b   1.000
_cell.length_c   1.000
_cell.angle_alpha   90.00
_cell.angle_beta   90.00
_cell.angle_gamma   90.00
#
_symmetry.space_group_name_H-M   'P 1'
#
loop_
_entity.id
_entity.type
_entity.pdbx_description
1 polymer ?
#
loop_
_entity_poly.entity_id
_entity_poly.type
_entity_poly.pdbx_seq_one_letter_code
_entity_poly.pdbx_strand_id
1 'polypeptide(L)'
;MTQEFPSAETFLDAIDDVDELIAHIETQNCTPGWIARPQPLMWPHAKSRFVAVHWRYADIRPALVAAGRVIGTDLAERRNFVLRNPCPGNDFATTRTLVGAYQSILPGEHARSHRHSSHALRIILESRGSYSVVNGRRHPMESGDIVLTPGGHWHGHGHDGTEQAFWFDCLDLPLVHLLEPMTAEDHPQHWEADAQDDPASSMRISHESIQQQLATAAEGDPWFGRTLDVSSATMRTITIKVHQWRAGWRNRPYRQHANQIYVVLNGSGSTEVEDQRFDWSFGDVFVAPLATRVAHSVGTDALLVTLSDEGLMKFSCFYQLQDA
;
A
#
# COMPACT_ATOMS: atom_id res chain seq x y z
N MET A 1 -28.90 27.27 26.64
CA MET A 1 -29.92 26.91 27.64
C MET A 1 -29.51 25.56 28.20
N THR A 2 -29.03 25.54 29.44
CA THR A 2 -28.76 24.30 30.19
C THR A 2 -30.12 23.67 30.53
N GLN A 3 -30.44 22.53 29.93
CA GLN A 3 -31.55 21.70 30.42
C GLN A 3 -31.17 21.25 31.83
N GLU A 4 -31.94 21.66 32.84
CA GLU A 4 -31.83 21.10 34.19
C GLU A 4 -32.18 19.62 34.10
N PHE A 5 -31.21 18.76 34.41
CA PHE A 5 -31.45 17.33 34.54
C PHE A 5 -32.39 17.10 35.74
N PRO A 6 -33.36 16.17 35.64
CA PRO A 6 -34.15 15.75 36.79
C PRO A 6 -33.22 15.35 37.95
N SER A 7 -33.69 15.47 39.20
CA SER A 7 -32.94 14.87 40.30
C SER A 7 -32.76 13.37 40.04
N ALA A 8 -31.65 12.80 40.49
CA ALA A 8 -31.35 11.38 40.22
C ALA A 8 -32.48 10.44 40.68
N GLU A 9 -33.21 10.78 41.74
CA GLU A 9 -34.40 10.05 42.21
C GLU A 9 -35.57 10.15 41.21
N THR A 10 -35.87 11.35 40.69
CA THR A 10 -36.95 11.53 39.68
C THR A 10 -36.62 10.84 38.35
N PHE A 11 -35.34 10.69 38.02
CA PHE A 11 -34.90 9.96 36.84
C PHE A 11 -35.09 8.43 36.98
N LEU A 12 -34.75 7.88 38.15
CA LEU A 12 -34.89 6.45 38.42
C LEU A 12 -36.36 6.02 38.46
N ASP A 13 -37.23 6.86 39.00
CA ASP A 13 -38.67 6.59 39.09
C ASP A 13 -39.41 6.76 37.75
N ALA A 14 -38.78 7.33 36.72
CA ALA A 14 -39.39 7.66 35.43
C ALA A 14 -39.00 6.72 34.27
N ILE A 15 -38.22 5.67 34.55
CA ILE A 15 -37.86 4.65 33.56
C ILE A 15 -38.54 3.35 33.97
N ASP A 16 -39.59 2.99 33.23
CA ASP A 16 -40.40 1.81 33.52
C ASP A 16 -39.92 0.58 32.73
N ASP A 17 -39.25 0.78 31.60
CA ASP A 17 -38.75 -0.31 30.75
C ASP A 17 -37.42 -0.02 30.01
N VAL A 18 -36.96 -1.05 29.28
CA VAL A 18 -35.69 -1.03 28.55
C VAL A 18 -35.73 -0.10 27.34
N ASP A 19 -36.88 0.07 26.70
CA ASP A 19 -37.01 0.92 25.52
C ASP A 19 -36.97 2.40 25.92
N GLU A 20 -37.59 2.76 27.04
CA GLU A 20 -37.48 4.10 27.64
C GLU A 20 -36.04 4.41 28.07
N LEU A 21 -35.34 3.44 28.68
CA LEU A 21 -33.93 3.56 29.03
C LEU A 21 -33.05 3.77 27.79
N ILE A 22 -33.30 3.03 26.70
CA ILE A 22 -32.58 3.17 25.43
C ILE A 22 -32.81 4.57 24.84
N ALA A 23 -34.06 5.01 24.72
CA ALA A 23 -34.40 6.32 24.15
C ALA A 23 -33.81 7.47 24.99
N HIS A 24 -33.82 7.33 26.32
CA HIS A 24 -33.23 8.31 27.20
C HIS A 24 -31.71 8.40 27.02
N ILE A 25 -31.00 7.27 27.09
CA ILE A 25 -29.54 7.28 27.04
C ILE A 25 -29.00 7.65 25.65
N GLU A 26 -29.80 7.45 24.60
CA GLU A 26 -29.50 7.95 23.25
C GLU A 26 -29.32 9.48 23.23
N THR A 27 -30.08 10.22 24.04
CA THR A 27 -29.93 11.69 24.18
C THR A 27 -28.55 12.10 24.72
N GLN A 28 -27.85 11.18 25.37
CA GLN A 28 -26.50 11.36 25.91
C GLN A 28 -25.42 10.82 24.95
N ASN A 29 -25.77 10.54 23.70
CA ASN A 29 -24.90 9.88 22.71
C ASN A 29 -24.36 8.52 23.17
N CYS A 30 -25.15 7.80 23.97
CA CYS A 30 -24.81 6.46 24.44
C CYS A 30 -25.71 5.43 23.76
N THR A 31 -25.14 4.26 23.48
CA THR A 31 -25.89 3.11 22.98
C THR A 31 -25.64 1.94 23.93
N PRO A 32 -26.69 1.30 24.49
CA PRO A 32 -26.46 0.20 25.42
C PRO A 32 -25.73 -0.98 24.78
N GLY A 33 -24.84 -1.61 25.55
CA GLY A 33 -23.98 -2.68 25.03
C GLY A 33 -24.74 -3.97 24.66
N TRP A 34 -25.93 -4.18 25.20
CA TRP A 34 -26.74 -5.39 25.02
C TRP A 34 -27.68 -5.33 23.82
N ILE A 35 -27.83 -4.18 23.15
CA ILE A 35 -28.73 -4.11 21.99
C ILE A 35 -28.17 -4.91 20.82
N ALA A 36 -29.07 -5.52 20.06
CA ALA A 36 -28.72 -6.13 18.79
C ALA A 36 -28.21 -5.06 17.83
N ARG A 37 -27.10 -5.34 17.16
CA ARG A 37 -26.52 -4.45 16.16
C ARG A 37 -26.69 -5.07 14.76
N PRO A 38 -27.01 -4.27 13.72
CA PRO A 38 -27.05 -4.78 12.35
C PRO A 38 -25.72 -5.37 11.89
N GLN A 39 -24.60 -4.85 12.40
CA GLN A 39 -23.28 -5.43 12.25
C GLN A 39 -22.73 -5.81 13.63
N PRO A 40 -22.26 -7.04 13.81
CA PRO A 40 -21.65 -7.45 15.08
C PRO A 40 -20.34 -6.68 15.31
N LEU A 41 -20.03 -6.36 16.57
CA LEU A 41 -18.76 -5.70 16.96
C LEU A 41 -17.58 -6.68 17.04
N MET A 42 -17.89 -7.98 17.16
CA MET A 42 -16.93 -9.05 17.33
C MET A 42 -17.26 -10.16 16.34
N TRP A 43 -16.23 -10.72 15.71
CA TRP A 43 -16.37 -11.81 14.74
C TRP A 43 -15.59 -13.04 15.21
N PRO A 44 -16.04 -14.26 14.88
CA PRO A 44 -15.30 -15.48 15.23
C PRO A 44 -13.96 -15.60 14.49
N HIS A 45 -13.83 -14.94 13.32
CA HIS A 45 -12.64 -14.93 12.50
C HIS A 45 -12.39 -13.54 11.93
N ALA A 46 -11.13 -13.21 11.67
CA ALA A 46 -10.75 -11.97 11.00
C ALA A 46 -11.40 -11.90 9.61
N LYS A 47 -11.92 -10.71 9.27
CA LYS A 47 -12.63 -10.47 8.01
C LYS A 47 -12.30 -9.09 7.48
N SER A 48 -12.05 -8.99 6.18
CA SER A 48 -11.98 -7.71 5.47
C SER A 48 -13.22 -7.49 4.61
N ARG A 49 -13.58 -6.22 4.42
CA ARG A 49 -14.53 -5.83 3.37
C ARG A 49 -13.84 -5.66 2.00
N PHE A 50 -12.52 -5.50 2.00
CA PHE A 50 -11.72 -5.42 0.78
C PHE A 50 -11.66 -6.80 0.16
N VAL A 51 -11.71 -6.87 -1.17
CA VAL A 51 -11.71 -8.12 -1.93
C VAL A 51 -10.39 -8.33 -2.65
N ALA A 52 -10.12 -9.56 -3.07
CA ALA A 52 -9.02 -9.85 -3.97
C ALA A 52 -9.27 -9.19 -5.33
N VAL A 53 -8.23 -8.60 -5.92
CA VAL A 53 -8.29 -7.90 -7.21
C VAL A 53 -6.95 -8.06 -7.91
N HIS A 54 -6.99 -8.12 -9.24
CA HIS A 54 -5.82 -8.15 -10.12
C HIS A 54 -5.93 -7.04 -11.16
N TRP A 55 -4.89 -6.22 -11.25
CA TRP A 55 -4.70 -5.18 -12.25
C TRP A 55 -3.58 -5.60 -13.17
N ARG A 56 -3.92 -5.74 -14.46
CA ARG A 56 -2.96 -6.12 -15.49
C ARG A 56 -2.24 -4.88 -15.98
N TYR A 57 -0.91 -4.89 -15.90
CA TYR A 57 -0.11 -3.76 -16.35
C TYR A 57 -0.23 -3.56 -17.85
N ALA A 58 -0.38 -4.64 -18.61
CA ALA A 58 -0.63 -4.60 -20.05
C ALA A 58 -1.90 -3.81 -20.44
N ASP A 59 -2.91 -3.77 -19.58
CA ASP A 59 -4.15 -3.03 -19.82
C ASP A 59 -4.01 -1.54 -19.43
N ILE A 60 -3.22 -1.25 -18.40
CA ILE A 60 -3.11 0.11 -17.80
C ILE A 60 -1.98 0.93 -18.43
N ARG A 61 -0.85 0.31 -18.78
CA ARG A 61 0.30 0.99 -19.39
C ARG A 61 -0.06 1.79 -20.64
N PRO A 62 -0.88 1.29 -21.60
CA PRO A 62 -1.30 2.10 -22.74
C PRO A 62 -2.10 3.35 -22.34
N ALA A 63 -2.86 3.29 -21.25
CA ALA A 63 -3.58 4.45 -20.73
C ALA A 63 -2.62 5.48 -20.12
N LEU A 64 -1.53 5.07 -19.46
CA LEU A 64 -0.49 5.99 -18.96
C LEU A 64 0.29 6.65 -20.10
N VAL A 65 0.57 5.91 -21.17
CA VAL A 65 1.12 6.47 -22.41
C VAL A 65 0.18 7.54 -22.99
N ALA A 66 -1.13 7.24 -23.04
CA ALA A 66 -2.11 8.20 -23.51
C ALA A 66 -2.21 9.42 -22.60
N ALA A 67 -2.18 9.23 -21.27
CA ALA A 67 -2.19 10.31 -20.28
C ALA A 67 -1.03 11.29 -20.50
N GLY A 68 0.16 10.81 -20.83
CA GLY A 68 1.31 11.65 -21.19
C GLY A 68 1.01 12.66 -22.30
N ARG A 69 0.11 12.34 -23.22
CA ARG A 69 -0.25 13.23 -24.34
C ARG A 69 -1.35 14.23 -24.00
N VAL A 70 -2.16 13.98 -22.98
CA VAL A 70 -3.41 14.73 -22.73
C VAL A 70 -3.42 15.47 -21.39
N ILE A 71 -2.51 15.15 -20.47
CA ILE A 71 -2.36 15.86 -19.20
C ILE A 71 -0.87 16.06 -18.89
N GLY A 72 -0.45 17.33 -18.84
CA GLY A 72 0.89 17.71 -18.40
C GLY A 72 1.02 17.67 -16.87
N THR A 73 2.26 17.63 -16.37
CA THR A 73 2.55 17.67 -14.92
C THR A 73 2.25 19.03 -14.28
N ASP A 74 2.02 20.06 -15.09
CA ASP A 74 1.55 21.39 -14.68
C ASP A 74 0.08 21.37 -14.22
N LEU A 75 -0.72 20.44 -14.75
CA LEU A 75 -2.14 20.26 -14.42
C LEU A 75 -2.39 19.11 -13.44
N ALA A 76 -1.42 18.20 -13.27
CA ALA A 76 -1.50 17.08 -12.34
C ALA A 76 -0.23 17.00 -11.49
N GLU A 77 -0.36 17.07 -10.16
CA GLU A 77 0.76 16.91 -9.22
C GLU A 77 1.57 15.63 -9.48
N ARG A 78 0.85 14.57 -9.85
CA ARG A 78 1.36 13.26 -10.23
C ARG A 78 0.46 12.70 -11.34
N ARG A 79 1.04 12.25 -12.46
CA ARG A 79 0.29 11.58 -13.53
C ARG A 79 0.14 10.10 -13.21
N ASN A 80 -0.85 9.76 -12.40
CA ASN A 80 -1.06 8.40 -11.91
C ASN A 80 -2.51 7.89 -12.05
N PHE A 81 -2.66 6.57 -11.97
CA PHE A 81 -3.95 5.89 -11.84
C PHE A 81 -3.95 5.06 -10.57
N VAL A 82 -4.83 5.44 -9.64
CA VAL A 82 -5.00 4.77 -8.36
C VAL A 82 -5.69 3.41 -8.54
N LEU A 83 -5.11 2.36 -7.95
CA LEU A 83 -5.64 1.00 -7.97
C LEU A 83 -6.69 0.80 -6.89
N ARG A 84 -7.89 1.33 -7.13
CA ARG A 84 -9.00 1.30 -6.18
C ARG A 84 -9.61 -0.10 -6.04
N ASN A 85 -9.67 -0.62 -4.82
CA ASN A 85 -10.42 -1.85 -4.50
C ASN A 85 -11.94 -1.64 -4.72
N PRO A 86 -12.67 -2.53 -5.42
CA PRO A 86 -14.07 -2.33 -5.76
C PRO A 86 -15.05 -2.59 -4.61
N CYS A 87 -14.57 -2.72 -3.36
CA CYS A 87 -15.46 -2.86 -2.21
C CYS A 87 -16.38 -1.62 -2.04
N PRO A 88 -17.62 -1.81 -1.55
CA PRO A 88 -18.57 -0.71 -1.41
C PRO A 88 -18.05 0.45 -0.54
N GLY A 89 -18.30 1.69 -0.98
CA GLY A 89 -17.90 2.89 -0.25
C GLY A 89 -16.39 3.13 -0.21
N ASN A 90 -15.62 2.51 -1.11
CA ASN A 90 -14.20 2.80 -1.31
C ASN A 90 -14.00 3.55 -2.64
N ASP A 91 -13.35 4.70 -2.57
CA ASP A 91 -13.07 5.60 -3.69
C ASP A 91 -11.57 5.70 -4.02
N PHE A 92 -10.68 5.35 -3.09
CA PHE A 92 -9.23 5.44 -3.34
C PHE A 92 -8.38 4.25 -2.88
N ALA A 93 -8.70 3.56 -1.79
CA ALA A 93 -7.74 2.63 -1.18
C ALA A 93 -7.60 1.30 -1.97
N THR A 94 -6.40 0.72 -1.97
CA THR A 94 -6.10 -0.56 -2.62
C THR A 94 -6.32 -1.73 -1.66
N THR A 95 -5.93 -1.52 -0.41
CA THR A 95 -6.25 -2.37 0.75
C THR A 95 -6.76 -1.49 1.89
N ARG A 96 -7.05 -2.08 3.06
CA ARG A 96 -7.59 -1.33 4.19
C ARG A 96 -6.66 -0.21 4.68
N THR A 97 -5.35 -0.39 4.53
CA THR A 97 -4.28 0.42 5.11
C THR A 97 -3.33 0.99 4.07
N LEU A 98 -3.31 0.45 2.84
CA LEU A 98 -2.40 0.85 1.77
C LEU A 98 -3.15 1.28 0.50
N VAL A 99 -2.58 2.23 -0.21
CA VAL A 99 -3.00 2.64 -1.55
C VAL A 99 -1.84 2.45 -2.52
N GLY A 100 -2.14 1.94 -3.70
CA GLY A 100 -1.21 1.79 -4.80
C GLY A 100 -1.68 2.52 -6.03
N ALA A 101 -0.74 2.95 -6.87
CA ALA A 101 -1.04 3.58 -8.14
C ALA A 101 0.03 3.24 -9.17
N TYR A 102 -0.33 3.15 -10.45
CA TYR A 102 0.69 3.24 -11.50
C TYR A 102 0.89 4.69 -11.88
N GLN A 103 2.14 5.11 -12.00
CA GLN A 103 2.51 6.47 -12.36
C GLN A 103 3.50 6.47 -13.52
N SER A 104 3.51 7.57 -14.28
CA SER A 104 4.51 7.81 -15.31
C SER A 104 5.01 9.25 -15.35
N ILE A 105 6.19 9.44 -15.93
CA ILE A 105 6.81 10.75 -16.19
C ILE A 105 7.44 10.76 -17.58
N LEU A 106 7.29 11.86 -18.32
CA LEU A 106 7.88 12.02 -19.65
C LEU A 106 9.30 12.60 -19.55
N PRO A 107 10.13 12.37 -20.60
CA PRO A 107 11.41 13.06 -20.75
C PRO A 107 11.31 14.57 -20.53
N GLY A 108 12.20 15.11 -19.71
CA GLY A 108 12.28 16.54 -19.39
C GLY A 108 11.24 17.06 -18.39
N GLU A 109 10.32 16.22 -17.91
CA GLU A 109 9.35 16.63 -16.89
C GLU A 109 9.97 16.61 -15.49
N HIS A 110 9.50 17.56 -14.67
CA HIS A 110 9.65 17.53 -13.21
C HIS A 110 8.27 17.47 -12.56
N ALA A 111 8.10 16.56 -11.63
CA ALA A 111 6.95 16.46 -10.75
C ALA A 111 7.27 17.19 -9.44
N ARG A 112 6.46 18.19 -9.08
CA ARG A 112 6.72 19.14 -7.98
C ARG A 112 7.14 18.45 -6.67
N SER A 113 8.04 19.12 -5.93
CA SER A 113 8.41 18.71 -4.59
C SER A 113 7.31 19.05 -3.59
N HIS A 114 6.95 18.07 -2.76
CA HIS A 114 6.05 18.26 -1.62
C HIS A 114 6.45 17.32 -0.48
N ARG A 115 5.84 17.47 0.68
CA ARG A 115 5.94 16.51 1.78
C ARG A 115 4.58 16.19 2.32
N HIS A 116 4.43 14.99 2.86
CA HIS A 116 3.22 14.57 3.53
C HIS A 116 3.54 13.58 4.65
N SER A 117 2.65 13.44 5.63
CA SER A 117 2.81 12.53 6.77
C SER A 117 2.90 11.06 6.37
N SER A 118 2.27 10.66 5.26
CA SER A 118 2.31 9.29 4.77
C SER A 118 3.70 8.86 4.31
N HIS A 119 4.04 7.61 4.60
CA HIS A 119 5.16 6.93 4.00
C HIS A 119 4.80 6.53 2.57
N ALA A 120 5.77 6.60 1.66
CA ALA A 120 5.60 6.22 0.27
C ALA A 120 6.84 5.50 -0.26
N LEU A 121 6.64 4.61 -1.22
CA LEU A 121 7.71 3.98 -2.00
C LEU A 121 7.29 3.81 -3.46
N ARG A 122 8.28 3.60 -4.32
CA ARG A 122 8.14 3.31 -5.74
C ARG A 122 8.87 2.03 -6.09
N ILE A 123 8.20 1.15 -6.84
CA ILE A 123 8.81 -0.01 -7.49
C ILE A 123 8.93 0.33 -8.97
N ILE A 124 10.15 0.49 -9.44
CA ILE A 124 10.41 0.99 -10.80
C ILE A 124 10.25 -0.15 -11.80
N LEU A 125 9.29 -0.02 -12.72
CA LEU A 125 8.99 -1.06 -13.71
C LEU A 125 9.83 -0.86 -14.97
N GLU A 126 9.72 0.33 -15.57
CA GLU A 126 10.39 0.68 -16.81
C GLU A 126 10.94 2.09 -16.68
N SER A 127 12.27 2.22 -16.57
CA SER A 127 12.91 3.54 -16.50
C SER A 127 14.38 3.46 -16.87
N ARG A 128 14.85 4.51 -17.55
CA ARG A 128 16.26 4.82 -17.72
C ARG A 128 16.44 6.33 -17.66
N GLY A 129 17.11 6.84 -16.63
CA GLY A 129 17.37 8.27 -16.46
C GLY A 129 16.31 9.07 -15.70
N SER A 130 15.27 8.42 -15.13
CA SER A 130 14.43 9.09 -14.14
C SER A 130 15.09 9.07 -12.76
N TYR A 131 14.71 10.01 -11.90
CA TYR A 131 15.31 10.19 -10.60
C TYR A 131 14.31 10.76 -9.59
N SER A 132 14.61 10.55 -8.31
CA SER A 132 13.95 11.23 -7.20
C SER A 132 14.91 12.17 -6.51
N VAL A 133 14.39 13.30 -6.03
CA VAL A 133 15.06 14.16 -5.04
C VAL A 133 14.34 13.94 -3.73
N VAL A 134 15.06 13.60 -2.67
CA VAL A 134 14.49 13.43 -1.32
C VAL A 134 15.35 14.20 -0.33
N ASN A 135 14.77 15.22 0.32
CA ASN A 135 15.49 16.17 1.19
C ASN A 135 16.80 16.67 0.56
N GLY A 136 16.74 17.13 -0.69
CA GLY A 136 17.88 17.65 -1.45
C GLY A 136 18.88 16.61 -1.91
N ARG A 137 18.58 15.31 -1.83
CA ARG A 137 19.46 14.22 -2.31
C ARG A 137 18.86 13.57 -3.56
N ARG A 138 19.51 13.76 -4.70
CA ARG A 138 19.09 13.23 -6.00
C ARG A 138 19.64 11.82 -6.19
N HIS A 139 18.77 10.85 -6.47
CA HIS A 139 19.17 9.47 -6.73
C HIS A 139 18.37 8.83 -7.88
N PRO A 140 18.96 7.88 -8.62
CA PRO A 140 18.30 7.26 -9.77
C PRO A 140 17.06 6.43 -9.40
N MET A 141 16.13 6.37 -10.35
CA MET A 141 14.99 5.46 -10.38
C MET A 141 15.13 4.57 -11.61
N GLU A 142 15.95 3.52 -11.55
CA GLU A 142 16.20 2.60 -12.67
C GLU A 142 15.31 1.36 -12.59
N SER A 143 15.00 0.71 -13.72
CA SER A 143 14.16 -0.49 -13.74
C SER A 143 14.61 -1.54 -12.72
N GLY A 144 13.67 -2.02 -11.90
CA GLY A 144 13.92 -3.00 -10.85
C GLY A 144 14.39 -2.41 -9.51
N ASP A 145 14.62 -1.10 -9.41
CA ASP A 145 14.90 -0.43 -8.15
C ASP A 145 13.63 -0.31 -7.29
N ILE A 146 13.84 -0.21 -5.98
CA ILE A 146 12.84 0.23 -5.02
C ILE A 146 13.31 1.56 -4.42
N VAL A 147 12.49 2.61 -4.54
CA VAL A 147 12.82 3.97 -4.07
C VAL A 147 11.87 4.40 -2.96
N LEU A 148 12.43 4.86 -1.85
CA LEU A 148 11.74 5.16 -0.62
C LEU A 148 11.57 6.67 -0.43
N THR A 149 10.43 7.08 0.11
CA THR A 149 10.17 8.44 0.60
C THR A 149 9.44 8.34 1.94
N PRO A 150 10.17 8.32 3.07
CA PRO A 150 9.55 8.32 4.38
C PRO A 150 8.71 9.59 4.60
N GLY A 151 7.63 9.48 5.39
CA GLY A 151 6.77 10.60 5.73
C GLY A 151 7.54 11.80 6.30
N GLY A 152 7.05 13.00 5.99
CA GLY A 152 7.65 14.28 6.36
C GLY A 152 8.87 14.70 5.54
N HIS A 153 9.39 13.85 4.65
CA HIS A 153 10.49 14.20 3.76
C HIS A 153 9.95 14.96 2.54
N TRP A 154 10.66 16.04 2.18
CA TRP A 154 10.49 16.67 0.88
C TRP A 154 10.86 15.69 -0.21
N HIS A 155 10.03 15.59 -1.24
CA HIS A 155 10.33 14.73 -2.37
C HIS A 155 9.71 15.20 -3.69
N GLY A 156 10.50 15.14 -4.74
CA GLY A 156 10.12 15.41 -6.13
C GLY A 156 10.71 14.38 -7.09
N HIS A 157 10.23 14.34 -8.33
CA HIS A 157 10.69 13.40 -9.35
C HIS A 157 11.05 14.13 -10.63
N GLY A 158 12.08 13.69 -11.33
CA GLY A 158 12.48 14.25 -12.61
C GLY A 158 12.93 13.17 -13.59
N HIS A 159 13.11 13.56 -14.86
CA HIS A 159 13.47 12.63 -15.90
C HIS A 159 14.39 13.22 -16.96
N ASP A 160 15.64 12.77 -16.96
CA ASP A 160 16.69 13.21 -17.89
C ASP A 160 16.89 12.23 -19.06
N GLY A 161 16.13 11.12 -19.08
CA GLY A 161 16.17 10.13 -20.15
C GLY A 161 15.37 10.53 -21.38
N THR A 162 15.18 9.58 -22.30
CA THR A 162 14.57 9.83 -23.62
C THR A 162 13.25 9.09 -23.84
N GLU A 163 12.92 8.11 -23.00
CA GLU A 163 11.71 7.29 -23.09
C GLU A 163 10.83 7.51 -21.86
N GLN A 164 9.50 7.46 -21.98
CA GLN A 164 8.61 7.59 -20.82
C GLN A 164 8.93 6.53 -19.75
N ALA A 165 9.01 6.96 -18.50
CA ALA A 165 9.25 6.05 -17.36
C ALA A 165 7.94 5.70 -16.65
N PHE A 166 7.86 4.50 -16.10
CA PHE A 166 6.70 3.91 -15.44
C PHE A 166 7.09 3.19 -14.14
N TRP A 167 6.29 3.37 -13.10
CA TRP A 167 6.48 2.69 -11.82
C TRP A 167 5.16 2.45 -11.11
N PHE A 168 5.23 1.63 -10.06
CA PHE A 168 4.15 1.44 -9.11
C PHE A 168 4.47 2.17 -7.81
N ASP A 169 3.61 3.09 -7.40
CA ASP A 169 3.64 3.74 -6.09
C ASP A 169 2.87 2.93 -5.05
N CYS A 170 3.32 2.97 -3.81
CA CYS A 170 2.56 2.49 -2.65
C CYS A 170 2.73 3.42 -1.46
N LEU A 171 1.62 3.74 -0.81
CA LEU A 171 1.55 4.62 0.34
C LEU A 171 0.68 4.04 1.45
N ASP A 172 0.97 4.38 2.69
CA ASP A 172 0.12 4.10 3.86
C ASP A 172 -0.94 5.18 4.11
N LEU A 173 -1.25 5.98 3.08
CA LEU A 173 -2.23 7.07 3.15
C LEU A 173 -3.59 6.65 3.75
N PRO A 174 -4.19 5.49 3.39
CA PRO A 174 -5.41 5.04 4.05
C PRO A 174 -5.24 4.84 5.56
N LEU A 175 -4.11 4.27 6.01
CA LEU A 175 -3.83 4.12 7.44
C LEU A 175 -3.70 5.48 8.13
N VAL A 176 -2.98 6.42 7.51
CA VAL A 176 -2.83 7.78 8.06
C VAL A 176 -4.17 8.49 8.19
N HIS A 177 -5.08 8.34 7.23
CA HIS A 177 -6.44 8.88 7.36
C HIS A 177 -7.22 8.25 8.53
N LEU A 178 -7.01 6.96 8.82
CA LEU A 178 -7.67 6.30 9.95
C LEU A 178 -7.15 6.74 11.31
N LEU A 179 -5.86 7.06 11.39
CA LEU A 179 -5.21 7.47 12.63
C LEU A 179 -5.25 8.99 12.84
N GLU A 180 -5.63 9.75 11.81
CA GLU A 180 -5.82 11.19 11.78
C GLU A 180 -4.57 12.12 11.83
N PRO A 181 -3.28 11.70 11.71
CA PRO A 181 -2.16 12.65 11.68
C PRO A 181 -1.85 13.20 10.27
N MET A 182 -2.85 13.27 9.38
CA MET A 182 -2.63 13.64 7.98
C MET A 182 -2.17 15.10 7.84
N THR A 183 -0.98 15.31 7.26
CA THR A 183 -0.45 16.64 6.92
C THR A 183 0.18 16.60 5.54
N ALA A 184 0.06 17.69 4.78
CA ALA A 184 0.69 17.86 3.48
C ALA A 184 1.12 19.31 3.29
N GLU A 185 2.24 19.52 2.60
CA GLU A 185 2.79 20.84 2.32
C GLU A 185 3.53 20.83 0.99
N ASP A 186 3.26 21.83 0.15
CA ASP A 186 4.00 22.07 -1.08
C ASP A 186 5.35 22.72 -0.77
N HIS A 187 6.40 22.35 -1.52
CA HIS A 187 7.68 23.02 -1.36
C HIS A 187 7.53 24.50 -1.74
N PRO A 188 8.03 25.47 -0.95
CA PRO A 188 7.85 26.90 -1.23
C PRO A 188 8.37 27.36 -2.60
N GLN A 189 9.33 26.62 -3.16
CA GLN A 189 9.92 26.87 -4.48
C GLN A 189 9.36 25.93 -5.55
N HIS A 190 8.34 25.13 -5.24
CA HIS A 190 7.77 24.03 -6.03
C HIS A 190 8.73 22.89 -6.41
N TRP A 191 10.03 23.08 -6.18
CA TRP A 191 11.10 22.15 -6.51
C TRP A 191 12.29 22.33 -5.55
N GLU A 192 13.06 21.26 -5.34
CA GLU A 192 14.32 21.28 -4.59
C GLU A 192 15.51 21.51 -5.55
N ALA A 193 15.78 22.77 -5.90
CA ALA A 193 16.69 23.14 -6.99
C ALA A 193 18.17 22.77 -6.76
N ASP A 194 18.65 22.83 -5.52
CA ASP A 194 20.07 22.60 -5.16
C ASP A 194 20.35 21.15 -4.73
N ALA A 195 19.68 20.19 -5.37
CA ALA A 195 19.84 18.78 -5.04
C ALA A 195 21.26 18.26 -5.34
N GLN A 196 21.83 17.53 -4.40
CA GLN A 196 23.12 16.87 -4.53
C GLN A 196 22.94 15.44 -5.03
N ASP A 197 23.71 15.06 -6.05
CA ASP A 197 23.73 13.69 -6.53
C ASP A 197 24.22 12.71 -5.47
N ASP A 198 23.43 11.67 -5.23
CA ASP A 198 23.64 10.63 -4.23
C ASP A 198 23.17 9.27 -4.79
N PRO A 199 23.87 8.70 -5.79
CA PRO A 199 23.44 7.46 -6.43
C PRO A 199 23.40 6.24 -5.49
N ALA A 200 24.08 6.35 -4.34
CA ALA A 200 24.13 5.37 -3.26
C ALA A 200 23.24 5.75 -2.06
N SER A 201 22.26 6.65 -2.28
CA SER A 201 21.31 7.09 -1.25
C SER A 201 20.67 5.91 -0.53
N SER A 202 20.52 6.00 0.78
CA SER A 202 19.79 5.03 1.59
C SER A 202 18.29 4.96 1.26
N MET A 203 17.78 5.92 0.48
CA MET A 203 16.43 5.91 -0.07
C MET A 203 16.30 5.04 -1.32
N ARG A 204 17.39 4.49 -1.85
CA ARG A 204 17.40 3.63 -3.03
C ARG A 204 17.90 2.24 -2.69
N ILE A 205 17.06 1.24 -2.93
CA ILE A 205 17.44 -0.16 -2.91
C ILE A 205 17.58 -0.59 -4.38
N SER A 206 18.81 -0.64 -4.87
CA SER A 206 19.06 -0.88 -6.30
C SER A 206 18.75 -2.32 -6.71
N HIS A 207 18.35 -2.51 -7.96
CA HIS A 207 18.16 -3.85 -8.53
C HIS A 207 19.41 -4.73 -8.35
N GLU A 208 20.60 -4.17 -8.57
CA GLU A 208 21.87 -4.86 -8.38
C GLU A 208 22.04 -5.35 -6.93
N SER A 209 21.77 -4.49 -5.94
CA SER A 209 21.86 -4.85 -4.53
C SER A 209 20.85 -5.95 -4.15
N ILE A 210 19.63 -5.87 -4.68
CA ILE A 210 18.59 -6.90 -4.51
C ILE A 210 19.09 -8.25 -5.04
N GLN A 211 19.64 -8.28 -6.26
CA GLN A 211 20.16 -9.52 -6.86
C GLN A 211 21.33 -10.10 -6.05
N GLN A 212 22.28 -9.25 -5.62
CA GLN A 212 23.43 -9.68 -4.83
C GLN A 212 22.99 -10.30 -3.49
N GLN A 213 22.05 -9.67 -2.79
CA GLN A 213 21.53 -10.18 -1.53
C GLN A 213 20.78 -11.50 -1.72
N LEU A 214 19.91 -11.59 -2.73
CA LEU A 214 19.17 -12.82 -3.07
C LEU A 214 20.08 -13.98 -3.47
N ALA A 215 21.20 -13.72 -4.15
CA ALA A 215 22.16 -14.75 -4.53
C ALA A 215 22.76 -15.47 -3.31
N THR A 216 22.85 -14.79 -2.17
CA THR A 216 23.36 -15.34 -0.90
C THR A 216 22.27 -15.71 0.10
N ALA A 217 21.00 -15.42 -0.21
CA ALA A 217 19.88 -15.71 0.67
C ALA A 217 19.57 -17.22 0.71
N ALA A 218 19.12 -17.70 1.87
CA ALA A 218 18.64 -19.08 2.03
C ALA A 218 17.47 -19.38 1.06
N GLU A 219 17.20 -20.66 0.79
CA GLU A 219 16.11 -21.08 -0.12
C GLU A 219 14.70 -20.70 0.37
N GLY A 220 14.59 -20.19 1.61
CA GLY A 220 13.37 -19.66 2.21
C GLY A 220 12.47 -20.73 2.83
N ASP A 221 11.28 -20.31 3.26
CA ASP A 221 10.30 -21.19 3.92
C ASP A 221 9.22 -21.71 2.95
N PRO A 222 8.42 -22.73 3.33
CA PRO A 222 7.38 -23.26 2.46
C PRO A 222 6.26 -22.28 2.08
N TRP A 223 5.98 -21.24 2.88
CA TRP A 223 4.90 -20.28 2.62
C TRP A 223 5.33 -19.18 1.63
N PHE A 224 6.57 -18.69 1.75
CA PHE A 224 7.03 -17.52 1.01
C PHE A 224 8.23 -17.78 0.09
N GLY A 225 8.86 -18.95 0.17
CA GLY A 225 10.07 -19.26 -0.58
C GLY A 225 11.21 -18.29 -0.25
N ARG A 226 12.22 -18.22 -1.11
CA ARG A 226 13.36 -17.31 -0.93
C ARG A 226 12.86 -15.87 -0.91
N THR A 227 13.01 -15.24 0.25
CA THR A 227 12.47 -13.91 0.54
C THR A 227 13.54 -13.05 1.19
N LEU A 228 13.71 -11.83 0.69
CA LEU A 228 14.53 -10.78 1.28
C LEU A 228 13.60 -9.72 1.87
N ASP A 229 13.73 -9.43 3.17
CA ASP A 229 13.06 -8.29 3.79
C ASP A 229 13.94 -7.05 3.63
N VAL A 230 13.44 -6.06 2.88
CA VAL A 230 14.12 -4.79 2.62
C VAL A 230 13.38 -3.61 3.25
N SER A 231 12.54 -3.89 4.26
CA SER A 231 11.75 -2.87 4.95
C SER A 231 12.65 -1.80 5.57
N SER A 232 12.23 -0.54 5.43
CA SER A 232 12.94 0.57 6.06
C SER A 232 12.53 0.72 7.53
N ALA A 233 13.53 0.88 8.41
CA ALA A 233 13.29 1.18 9.82
C ALA A 233 12.53 2.51 10.05
N THR A 234 12.53 3.41 9.06
CA THR A 234 11.82 4.70 9.09
C THR A 234 10.41 4.63 8.51
N MET A 235 10.02 3.53 7.84
CA MET A 235 8.69 3.34 7.21
C MET A 235 7.99 2.11 7.81
N ARG A 236 7.84 2.07 9.13
CA ARG A 236 7.44 0.84 9.86
C ARG A 236 6.02 0.35 9.56
N THR A 237 5.19 1.19 8.96
CA THR A 237 3.82 0.87 8.54
C THR A 237 3.75 0.10 7.22
N ILE A 238 4.86 0.05 6.46
CA ILE A 238 4.95 -0.67 5.19
C ILE A 238 6.12 -1.67 5.25
N THR A 239 5.79 -2.94 5.34
CA THR A 239 6.72 -4.05 5.12
C THR A 239 6.96 -4.23 3.64
N ILE A 240 8.23 -4.38 3.25
CA ILE A 240 8.68 -4.53 1.87
C ILE A 240 9.50 -5.82 1.78
N LYS A 241 8.98 -6.81 1.05
CA LYS A 241 9.66 -8.09 0.85
C LYS A 241 9.85 -8.36 -0.63
N VAL A 242 11.03 -8.82 -1.02
CA VAL A 242 11.33 -9.26 -2.38
C VAL A 242 11.44 -10.78 -2.40
N HIS A 243 10.67 -11.41 -3.28
CA HIS A 243 10.59 -12.86 -3.42
C HIS A 243 11.25 -13.30 -4.72
N GLN A 244 12.14 -14.29 -4.65
CA GLN A 244 12.72 -14.95 -5.82
C GLN A 244 12.22 -16.39 -5.87
N TRP A 245 11.39 -16.69 -6.86
CA TRP A 245 10.82 -18.03 -7.02
C TRP A 245 11.28 -18.67 -8.32
N ARG A 246 11.59 -19.96 -8.26
CA ARG A 246 11.99 -20.75 -9.44
C ARG A 246 10.76 -21.31 -10.15
N ALA A 247 10.88 -21.51 -11.46
CA ALA A 247 9.88 -22.22 -12.25
C ALA A 247 9.47 -23.55 -11.59
N GLY A 248 8.17 -23.82 -11.54
CA GLY A 248 7.59 -25.00 -10.89
C GLY A 248 7.44 -24.90 -9.38
N TRP A 249 7.97 -23.87 -8.71
CA TRP A 249 7.75 -23.67 -7.28
C TRP A 249 6.27 -23.39 -6.98
N ARG A 250 5.81 -23.94 -5.86
CA ARG A 250 4.50 -23.70 -5.29
C ARG A 250 4.67 -23.49 -3.80
N ASN A 251 3.94 -22.53 -3.25
CA ASN A 251 3.95 -22.37 -1.80
C ASN A 251 3.06 -23.43 -1.13
N ARG A 252 3.30 -23.63 0.16
CA ARG A 252 2.29 -24.13 1.08
C ARG A 252 1.22 -23.05 1.23
N PRO A 253 -0.05 -23.33 0.93
CA PRO A 253 -1.10 -22.33 1.06
C PRO A 253 -1.22 -21.82 2.50
N TYR A 254 -1.50 -20.52 2.65
CA TYR A 254 -1.58 -19.88 3.96
C TYR A 254 -2.71 -18.86 4.05
N ARG A 255 -3.04 -18.48 5.28
CA ARG A 255 -3.79 -17.28 5.64
C ARG A 255 -2.94 -16.44 6.60
N GLN A 256 -2.96 -15.12 6.44
CA GLN A 256 -2.29 -14.22 7.38
C GLN A 256 -3.12 -12.99 7.73
N HIS A 257 -2.91 -12.44 8.92
CA HIS A 257 -3.56 -11.21 9.38
C HIS A 257 -2.77 -9.97 8.97
N ALA A 258 -2.49 -9.86 7.68
CA ALA A 258 -1.90 -8.68 7.06
C ALA A 258 -2.46 -8.53 5.64
N ASN A 259 -2.66 -7.30 5.20
CA ASN A 259 -3.00 -7.00 3.81
C ASN A 259 -1.75 -7.15 2.96
N GLN A 260 -1.89 -7.64 1.73
CA GLN A 260 -0.77 -7.85 0.82
C GLN A 260 -1.07 -7.27 -0.56
N ILE A 261 -0.13 -6.49 -1.08
CA ILE A 261 -0.06 -6.04 -2.47
C ILE A 261 1.17 -6.69 -3.09
N TYR A 262 0.99 -7.46 -4.15
CA TYR A 262 2.08 -8.07 -4.91
C TYR A 262 2.31 -7.28 -6.19
N VAL A 263 3.57 -7.04 -6.52
CA VAL A 263 4.01 -6.38 -7.75
C VAL A 263 5.00 -7.29 -8.46
N VAL A 264 4.69 -7.68 -9.69
CA VAL A 264 5.54 -8.60 -10.45
C VAL A 264 6.64 -7.83 -11.18
N LEU A 265 7.90 -8.06 -10.82
CA LEU A 265 9.06 -7.43 -11.45
C LEU A 265 9.65 -8.27 -12.59
N ASN A 266 9.45 -9.59 -12.57
CA ASN A 266 9.91 -10.49 -13.62
C ASN A 266 9.14 -11.82 -13.56
N GLY A 267 9.06 -12.50 -14.70
CA GLY A 267 8.50 -13.84 -14.80
C GLY A 267 6.98 -13.88 -14.91
N SER A 268 6.42 -15.08 -14.73
CA SER A 268 5.00 -15.36 -14.87
C SER A 268 4.58 -16.54 -14.01
N GLY A 269 3.30 -16.58 -13.66
CA GLY A 269 2.71 -17.64 -12.86
C GLY A 269 1.25 -17.36 -12.58
N SER A 270 0.72 -18.02 -11.56
CA SER A 270 -0.64 -17.82 -11.09
C SER A 270 -0.71 -17.74 -9.57
N THR A 271 -1.70 -17.05 -9.06
CA THR A 271 -2.02 -17.04 -7.64
C THR A 271 -3.52 -17.20 -7.44
N GLU A 272 -3.87 -18.16 -6.59
CA GLU A 272 -5.23 -18.34 -6.10
C GLU A 272 -5.39 -17.54 -4.82
N VAL A 273 -6.36 -16.62 -4.79
CA VAL A 273 -6.77 -15.87 -3.60
C VAL A 273 -8.24 -16.20 -3.34
N GLU A 274 -8.49 -16.94 -2.26
CA GLU A 274 -9.77 -17.66 -2.06
C GLU A 274 -10.16 -18.52 -3.26
N ASP A 275 -11.23 -18.15 -3.96
CA ASP A 275 -11.84 -18.80 -5.11
C ASP A 275 -11.43 -18.16 -6.44
N GLN A 276 -10.67 -17.06 -6.40
CA GLN A 276 -10.22 -16.33 -7.58
C GLN A 276 -8.81 -16.77 -7.98
N ARG A 277 -8.59 -16.92 -9.28
CA ARG A 277 -7.27 -17.17 -9.87
C ARG A 277 -6.81 -15.95 -10.65
N PHE A 278 -5.58 -15.51 -10.39
CA PHE A 278 -4.90 -14.45 -11.11
C PHE A 278 -3.70 -15.03 -11.83
N ASP A 279 -3.73 -15.04 -13.17
CA ASP A 279 -2.56 -15.37 -13.99
C ASP A 279 -1.77 -14.07 -14.23
N TRP A 280 -0.59 -13.97 -13.64
CA TRP A 280 0.17 -12.73 -13.56
C TRP A 280 1.45 -12.78 -14.39
N SER A 281 1.87 -11.60 -14.85
CA SER A 281 3.09 -11.37 -15.62
C SER A 281 3.72 -10.03 -15.25
N PHE A 282 4.83 -9.66 -15.92
CA PHE A 282 5.56 -8.42 -15.66
C PHE A 282 4.66 -7.18 -15.48
N GLY A 283 4.92 -6.45 -14.40
CA GLY A 283 4.25 -5.22 -14.01
C GLY A 283 2.90 -5.41 -13.32
N ASP A 284 2.28 -6.59 -13.40
CA ASP A 284 0.97 -6.83 -12.82
C ASP A 284 0.98 -6.61 -11.30
N VAL A 285 -0.15 -6.10 -10.81
CA VAL A 285 -0.40 -5.91 -9.39
C VAL A 285 -1.63 -6.69 -8.98
N PHE A 286 -1.52 -7.49 -7.92
CA PHE A 286 -2.68 -8.15 -7.33
C PHE A 286 -2.66 -8.06 -5.82
N VAL A 287 -3.83 -8.16 -5.21
CA VAL A 287 -3.99 -7.99 -3.77
C VAL A 287 -4.65 -9.18 -3.12
N ALA A 288 -4.13 -9.54 -1.95
CA ALA A 288 -4.74 -10.48 -1.02
C ALA A 288 -5.06 -9.72 0.28
N PRO A 289 -6.34 -9.39 0.53
CA PRO A 289 -6.77 -8.81 1.79
C PRO A 289 -6.43 -9.70 2.99
N LEU A 290 -6.43 -9.13 4.18
CA LEU A 290 -6.18 -9.91 5.39
C LEU A 290 -7.11 -11.14 5.50
N ALA A 291 -6.56 -12.20 6.11
CA ALA A 291 -7.20 -13.48 6.35
C ALA A 291 -7.66 -14.25 5.11
N THR A 292 -7.32 -13.82 3.88
CA THR A 292 -7.63 -14.61 2.68
C THR A 292 -6.65 -15.77 2.47
N ARG A 293 -7.11 -16.91 1.96
CA ARG A 293 -6.24 -18.02 1.55
C ARG A 293 -5.44 -17.61 0.31
N VAL A 294 -4.13 -17.83 0.34
CA VAL A 294 -3.22 -17.52 -0.79
C VAL A 294 -2.42 -18.76 -1.20
N ALA A 295 -2.48 -19.13 -2.48
CA ALA A 295 -1.66 -20.18 -3.06
C ALA A 295 -0.99 -19.71 -4.37
N HIS A 296 0.33 -19.75 -4.43
CA HIS A 296 1.15 -19.36 -5.56
C HIS A 296 1.57 -20.59 -6.38
N SER A 297 1.61 -20.45 -7.70
CA SER A 297 2.20 -21.42 -8.64
C SER A 297 3.02 -20.68 -9.67
N VAL A 298 4.31 -21.03 -9.78
CA VAL A 298 5.27 -20.26 -10.59
C VAL A 298 5.51 -20.95 -11.93
N GLY A 299 5.27 -20.24 -13.03
CA GLY A 299 5.42 -20.75 -14.39
C GLY A 299 6.86 -20.61 -14.90
N THR A 300 7.42 -19.41 -14.77
CA THR A 300 8.83 -19.11 -15.09
C THR A 300 9.51 -18.51 -13.87
N ASP A 301 10.85 -18.54 -13.83
CA ASP A 301 11.61 -17.85 -12.78
C ASP A 301 11.11 -16.42 -12.60
N ALA A 302 10.75 -16.08 -11.36
CA ALA A 302 9.98 -14.88 -11.06
C ALA A 302 10.61 -14.08 -9.91
N LEU A 303 10.47 -12.76 -10.02
CA LEU A 303 10.82 -11.81 -8.97
C LEU A 303 9.58 -10.99 -8.66
N LEU A 304 9.13 -11.01 -7.41
CA LEU A 304 7.96 -10.25 -6.96
C LEU A 304 8.32 -9.40 -5.75
N VAL A 305 7.67 -8.25 -5.61
CA VAL A 305 7.71 -7.46 -4.37
C VAL A 305 6.35 -7.55 -3.69
N THR A 306 6.35 -7.87 -2.41
CA THR A 306 5.16 -7.80 -1.55
C THR A 306 5.26 -6.57 -0.66
N LEU A 307 4.20 -5.78 -0.67
CA LEU A 307 4.00 -4.63 0.20
C LEU A 307 2.85 -4.95 1.16
N SER A 308 3.10 -4.78 2.46
CA SER A 308 2.17 -5.25 3.48
C SER A 308 2.17 -4.37 4.73
N ASP A 309 1.10 -4.42 5.51
CA ASP A 309 1.04 -3.90 6.88
C ASP A 309 1.49 -4.94 7.94
N GLU A 310 2.13 -6.04 7.52
CA GLU A 310 2.63 -7.11 8.39
C GLU A 310 3.45 -6.59 9.58
N GLY A 311 4.38 -5.66 9.35
CA GLY A 311 5.21 -5.07 10.40
C GLY A 311 4.39 -4.33 11.46
N LEU A 312 3.35 -3.60 11.04
CA LEU A 312 2.41 -2.94 11.94
C LEU A 312 1.57 -3.96 12.73
N MET A 313 1.11 -5.03 12.06
CA MET A 313 0.33 -6.09 12.69
C MET A 313 1.16 -6.84 13.74
N LYS A 314 2.45 -7.07 13.46
CA LYS A 314 3.39 -7.67 14.42
C LYS A 314 3.66 -6.73 15.60
N PHE A 315 3.92 -5.45 15.32
CA PHE A 315 4.13 -4.44 16.36
C PHE A 315 2.94 -4.35 17.32
N SER A 316 1.72 -4.47 16.79
CA SER A 316 0.48 -4.38 17.56
C SER A 316 0.01 -5.72 18.15
N CYS A 317 0.80 -6.80 18.01
CA CYS A 317 0.45 -8.14 18.46
C CYS A 317 -0.85 -8.71 17.85
N PHE A 318 -1.21 -8.28 16.63
CA PHE A 318 -2.40 -8.76 15.89
C PHE A 318 -2.07 -9.75 14.77
N TYR A 319 -0.79 -9.89 14.44
CA TYR A 319 -0.34 -10.77 13.36
C TYR A 319 -0.57 -12.25 13.70
N GLN A 320 -1.14 -12.97 12.74
CA GLN A 320 -1.25 -14.43 12.73
C GLN A 320 -0.90 -14.94 11.34
N LEU A 321 -0.27 -16.10 11.27
CA LEU A 321 0.05 -16.84 10.05
C LEU A 321 -0.27 -18.31 10.31
N GLN A 322 -1.04 -18.93 9.41
CA GLN A 322 -1.47 -20.31 9.54
C GLN A 322 -1.61 -20.99 8.18
N ASP A 323 -1.57 -22.32 8.20
CA ASP A 323 -1.84 -23.13 7.02
C ASP A 323 -3.30 -23.00 6.56
N ALA A 324 -3.52 -23.21 5.26
CA ALA A 324 -4.83 -23.10 4.61
C ALA A 324 -5.03 -24.14 3.49
#